data_AF-V7HMM3-F1
#
_entry.id   AF-V7HMM3-F1
#
_cell.length_a   1.000
_cell.length_b   1.000
_cell.length_c   1.000
_cell.angle_alpha   90.00
_cell.angle_beta   90.00
_cell.angle_gamma   90.00
#
_symmetry.space_group_name_H-M   'P 1'
#
loop_
_entity.id
_entity.type
_entity.pdbx_description
1 polymer ?
#
loop_
_entity_poly.entity_id
_entity_poly.type
_entity_poly.pdbx_seq_one_letter_code
_entity_poly.pdbx_strand_id
1 'polypeptide(L)' 'MVESITIEGREVTEAVLRRIKGKDIRGMDRQESDIDKTAYIICQLAGWPPEAFDLLDAEDIDGLGKIIEGFMGRRKRA' A
#
# COMPACT_ATOMS: atom_id res chain seq x y z
N MET A 1 5.94 -19.28 -2.05
CA MET A 1 5.41 -19.44 -0.67
C MET A 1 5.19 -18.02 -0.20
N VAL A 2 4.06 -17.70 0.41
CA VAL A 2 3.85 -16.34 0.94
C VAL A 2 4.68 -16.24 2.22
N GLU A 3 5.67 -15.36 2.24
CA GLU A 3 6.43 -15.09 3.47
C GLU A 3 5.59 -14.23 4.41
N SER A 4 5.56 -14.58 5.69
CA SER A 4 4.83 -13.85 6.71
C SER A 4 5.65 -12.65 7.20
N ILE A 5 5.03 -11.49 7.34
CA ILE A 5 5.64 -10.32 7.97
C ILE A 5 5.15 -10.18 9.42
N THR A 6 5.95 -9.57 10.29
CA THR A 6 5.55 -9.32 11.69
C THR A 6 5.25 -7.83 11.89
N ILE A 7 3.99 -7.49 12.11
CA ILE A 7 3.54 -6.11 12.36
C ILE A 7 2.99 -6.03 13.78
N GLU A 8 3.57 -5.16 14.62
CA GLU A 8 3.15 -4.96 16.02
C GLU A 8 3.08 -6.26 16.84
N GLY A 9 4.00 -7.20 16.59
CA GLY A 9 4.05 -8.49 17.26
C GLY A 9 3.01 -9.52 16.78
N ARG A 10 2.32 -9.25 15.67
CA ARG A 10 1.40 -10.17 15.01
C ARG A 10 1.97 -10.61 13.69
N GLU A 11 1.88 -11.91 13.44
CA GLU A 11 2.17 -12.49 12.14
C GLU A 11 1.05 -12.14 11.16
N VAL A 12 1.43 -11.57 10.01
CA VAL A 12 0.52 -11.14 8.95
C VAL A 12 0.93 -11.87 7.67
N THR A 13 -0.03 -12.58 7.11
CA THR A 13 0.10 -13.30 5.82
C THR A 13 -0.83 -12.76 4.75
N GLU A 14 -1.74 -11.85 5.12
CA GLU A 14 -2.75 -11.27 4.23
C GLU A 14 -2.90 -9.77 4.52
N ALA A 15 -2.93 -8.96 3.45
CA ALA A 15 -3.20 -7.53 3.53
C ALA A 15 -4.69 -7.24 3.30
N VAL A 16 -5.33 -6.56 4.27
CA VAL A 16 -6.73 -6.11 4.13
C VAL A 16 -6.75 -4.62 3.80
N LEU A 17 -7.01 -4.30 2.53
CA LEU A 17 -7.03 -2.91 2.06
C LEU A 17 -8.45 -2.33 2.11
N ARG A 18 -8.64 -1.21 2.81
CA ARG A 18 -9.88 -0.42 2.68
C ARG A 18 -9.93 0.31 1.34
N ARG A 19 -11.13 0.71 0.92
CA ARG A 19 -11.28 1.60 -0.25
C ARG A 19 -10.56 2.93 -0.06
N ILE A 20 -9.86 3.36 -1.10
CA ILE A 20 -9.20 4.66 -1.18
C ILE A 20 -10.21 5.80 -1.07
N LYS A 21 -9.80 6.89 -0.40
CA LYS A 21 -10.56 8.13 -0.22
C LYS A 21 -9.72 9.32 -0.68
N GLY A 22 -10.36 10.45 -0.95
CA GLY A 22 -9.65 11.67 -1.38
C GLY A 22 -8.62 12.19 -0.39
N LYS A 23 -8.77 11.90 0.92
CA LYS A 23 -7.74 12.23 1.92
C LYS A 23 -6.43 11.47 1.68
N ASP A 24 -6.53 10.23 1.21
CA ASP A 24 -5.38 9.35 0.97
C ASP A 24 -4.67 9.79 -0.31
N ILE A 25 -5.44 10.15 -1.36
CA ILE A 25 -4.88 10.72 -2.60
C ILE A 25 -4.08 12.00 -2.29
N ARG A 26 -4.64 12.92 -1.49
CA ARG A 26 -3.91 14.12 -1.07
C ARG A 26 -2.69 13.81 -0.19
N GLY A 27 -2.76 12.77 0.64
CA GLY A 27 -1.64 12.35 1.46
C GLY A 27 -0.50 11.74 0.65
N MET A 28 -0.86 11.01 -0.41
CA MET A 28 0.08 10.46 -1.39
C MET A 28 0.74 11.58 -2.19
N ASP A 29 -0.01 12.54 -2.73
CA ASP A 29 0.54 13.68 -3.50
C ASP A 29 1.53 14.56 -2.71
N ARG A 30 1.55 14.45 -1.38
CA ARG A 30 2.49 15.16 -0.51
C ARG A 30 3.83 14.43 -0.34
N GLN A 31 3.92 13.17 -0.73
CA GLN A 31 5.16 12.41 -0.65
C GLN A 31 6.09 12.77 -1.80
N GLU A 32 7.39 12.82 -1.52
CA GLU A 32 8.39 13.36 -2.46
C GLU A 32 8.70 12.37 -3.59
N SER A 33 8.90 11.10 -3.26
CA SER A 33 9.25 10.06 -4.22
C SER A 33 8.09 9.11 -4.51
N ASP A 34 8.13 8.43 -5.66
CA ASP A 34 7.09 7.47 -6.03
C ASP A 34 7.11 6.21 -5.14
N ILE A 35 8.27 5.86 -4.57
CA ILE A 35 8.35 4.80 -3.57
C ILE A 35 7.69 5.23 -2.26
N ASP A 36 7.88 6.48 -1.81
CA ASP A 36 7.23 7.00 -0.60
C ASP A 36 5.72 7.12 -0.77
N LYS A 37 5.26 7.49 -1.97
CA LYS A 37 3.83 7.47 -2.32
C LYS A 37 3.23 6.08 -2.17
N THR A 38 3.94 5.08 -2.68
CA THR A 38 3.54 3.67 -2.65
C THR A 38 3.51 3.15 -1.21
N ALA A 39 4.56 3.42 -0.43
CA ALA A 39 4.63 3.09 0.99
C ALA A 39 3.50 3.72 1.78
N TYR A 40 3.28 5.02 1.59
CA TYR A 40 2.22 5.77 2.25
C TYR A 40 0.85 5.17 1.96
N ILE A 41 0.52 4.93 0.69
CA ILE A 41 -0.83 4.47 0.32
C ILE A 41 -1.06 3.03 0.80
N ILE A 42 -0.07 2.14 0.71
CA ILE A 42 -0.17 0.77 1.21
C ILE A 42 -0.46 0.78 2.71
N CYS A 43 0.38 1.41 3.52
CA CYS A 43 0.21 1.43 4.97
C CYS A 43 -1.12 2.10 5.37
N GLN A 44 -1.50 3.20 4.72
CA GLN A 44 -2.77 3.88 5.03
C GLN A 44 -4.03 3.09 4.68
N LEU A 45 -3.98 2.26 3.64
CA LEU A 45 -5.11 1.44 3.24
C LEU A 45 -5.16 0.12 4.01
N ALA A 46 -4.00 -0.43 4.36
CA ALA A 46 -3.88 -1.63 5.19
C ALA A 46 -4.09 -1.36 6.69
N GLY A 47 -4.02 -0.09 7.11
CA GLY A 47 -4.06 0.28 8.52
C GLY A 47 -2.79 -0.12 9.26
N TRP A 48 -1.67 -0.19 8.55
CA TRP A 48 -0.36 -0.57 9.08
C TRP A 48 0.45 0.65 9.48
N PRO A 49 1.40 0.48 10.43
CA PRO A 49 2.39 1.52 10.73
C PRO A 49 3.29 1.77 9.50
N PRO A 50 3.85 2.98 9.32
CA PRO A 50 4.70 3.30 8.17
C PRO A 50 5.89 2.33 7.99
N GLU A 51 6.48 1.89 9.10
CA GLU A 51 7.64 1.00 9.13
C GLU A 51 7.30 -0.42 8.65
N ALA A 52 6.02 -0.79 8.57
CA ALA A 52 5.62 -2.09 8.03
C ALA A 52 5.96 -2.24 6.55
N PHE A 53 6.10 -1.13 5.81
CA PHE A 53 6.48 -1.17 4.41
C PHE A 53 7.86 -1.79 4.19
N ASP A 54 8.80 -1.56 5.12
CA ASP A 54 10.18 -2.08 5.02
C ASP A 54 10.26 -3.60 5.23
N LEU A 55 9.19 -4.22 5.73
CA LEU A 55 9.09 -5.67 5.90
C LEU A 55 8.57 -6.38 4.64
N LEU A 56 8.02 -5.63 3.68
CA LEU A 56 7.48 -6.16 2.45
C LEU A 56 8.61 -6.48 1.48
N ASP A 57 8.50 -7.62 0.81
CA ASP A 57 9.38 -7.91 -0.29
C ASP A 57 8.93 -7.21 -1.59
N ALA A 58 9.72 -7.35 -2.65
CA ALA A 58 9.41 -6.73 -3.93
C ALA A 58 8.12 -7.30 -4.58
N GLU A 59 7.78 -8.56 -4.32
CA GLU A 59 6.59 -9.21 -4.87
C GLU A 59 5.32 -8.71 -4.16
N ASP A 60 5.39 -8.54 -2.84
CA ASP A 60 4.34 -7.92 -2.03
C ASP A 60 4.04 -6.49 -2.49
N ILE A 61 5.09 -5.68 -2.67
CA ILE A 61 4.95 -4.28 -3.11
C ILE A 61 4.31 -4.19 -4.49
N ASP A 62 4.76 -5.00 -5.46
CA ASP A 62 4.20 -5.03 -6.81
C ASP A 62 2.74 -5.53 -6.81
N GLY A 63 2.44 -6.57 -6.03
CA GLY A 63 1.08 -7.12 -5.88
C GLY A 63 0.11 -6.10 -5.28
N LEU A 64 0.49 -5.46 -4.18
CA LEU A 64 -0.31 -4.43 -3.51
C LEU A 64 -0.48 -3.20 -4.41
N GLY A 65 0.59 -2.78 -5.09
CA GLY A 65 0.58 -1.68 -6.06
C GLY A 65 -0.48 -1.88 -7.14
N LYS A 66 -0.50 -3.06 -7.78
CA LYS A 66 -1.51 -3.41 -8.80
C LYS A 66 -2.95 -3.35 -8.28
N ILE A 67 -3.19 -3.81 -7.06
CA ILE A 67 -4.53 -3.73 -6.44
C ILE A 67 -4.95 -2.27 -6.24
N ILE A 68 -4.04 -1.43 -5.74
CA ILE A 68 -4.29 -0.02 -5.47
C ILE A 68 -4.51 0.77 -6.77
N GLU A 69 -3.74 0.50 -7.83
CA GLU A 69 -4.00 1.05 -9.17
C GLU A 69 -5.42 0.72 -9.65
N GLY A 70 -5.91 -0.48 -9.34
CA GLY A 70 -7.30 -0.89 -9.59
C GLY A 70 -8.32 -0.01 -8.87
N PHE A 71 -8.03 0.43 -7.65
CA PHE A 71 -8.90 1.34 -6.88
C PHE A 71 -8.91 2.77 -7.40
N MET A 72 -7.76 3.26 -7.87
CA MET A 72 -7.66 4.61 -8.43
C MET A 72 -8.42 4.75 -9.75
N GLY A 73 -8.81 3.61 -10.33
CA GLY A 73 -9.39 3.52 -11.65
C GLY A 73 -8.33 3.90 -12.67
N ARG A 74 -8.07 3.03 -13.65
CA ARG A 74 -7.48 3.53 -14.89
C ARG A 74 -8.34 4.71 -15.30
N ARG A 75 -7.78 5.92 -15.35
CA ARG A 75 -8.21 6.89 -16.35
C ARG A 75 -8.10 6.13 -17.67
N LYS A 76 -9.18 5.48 -18.10
CA LYS A 76 -9.45 5.34 -19.53
C LYS A 76 -9.51 6.79 -19.99
N ARG A 77 -8.37 7.30 -20.47
CA ARG A 77 -8.37 8.46 -21.36
C ARG A 77 -9.38 8.10 -22.45
N ALA A 78 -10.50 8.80 -22.44
CA ALA A 78 -11.32 8.95 -23.63
C ALA A 78 -10.54 9.81 -24.63
#